data_AF-A0A7K2Q448-F1
#
_entry.id   AF-A0A7K2Q448-F1
#
_cell.length_a   1.000
_cell.length_b   1.000
_cell.length_c   1.000
_cell.angle_alpha   90.00
_cell.angle_beta   90.00
_cell.angle_gamma   90.00
#
_symmetry.space_group_name_H-M   'P 1'
#
loop_
_entity.id
_entity.type
_entity.pdbx_description
1 polymer ?
#
loop_
_entity_poly.entity_id
_entity_poly.type
_entity_poly.pdbx_seq_one_letter_code
_entity_poly.pdbx_strand_id
1 'polypeptide(L)'
;MTTGGFARLESGGRTIAEGQVNDWLSAEVPAAPAPYRLSMEASRSAEDTSTSTKVAADWTFTSARPPGDEPVRLPLSTVRLSPDLSLSGTAPAGGTLNVPLVVGGAAAAPGQVAALTVEVSYDEGATWKPLTVRTDAKGARSVNVRHPATAGAVSFRVNLRDKGANTVQETITNAYRLTAH
;
A
#
# COMPACT_ATOMS: atom_id res chain seq x y z
N MET A 1 -17.35 6.72 -0.47
CA MET A 1 -17.14 5.61 -1.44
C MET A 1 -15.78 5.83 -2.12
N THR A 2 -15.29 4.94 -2.99
CA THR A 2 -14.14 5.31 -3.85
C THR A 2 -14.67 6.25 -4.92
N THR A 3 -14.15 7.47 -4.97
CA THR A 3 -14.70 8.56 -5.81
C THR A 3 -14.03 8.60 -7.19
N GLY A 4 -12.86 7.97 -7.33
CA GLY A 4 -12.16 7.81 -8.61
C GLY A 4 -10.90 6.95 -8.46
N GLY A 5 -10.36 6.50 -9.58
CA GLY A 5 -9.14 5.68 -9.59
C GLY A 5 -8.88 5.00 -10.92
N PHE A 6 -7.74 4.32 -11.02
CA PHE A 6 -7.40 3.49 -12.16
C PHE A 6 -6.66 2.23 -11.71
N ALA A 7 -6.70 1.21 -12.55
CA ALA A 7 -5.80 0.08 -12.52
C ALA A 7 -5.15 -0.06 -13.90
N ARG A 8 -3.83 -0.16 -13.96
CA ARG A 8 -3.05 -0.32 -15.19
C ARG A 8 -2.07 -1.47 -15.05
N LEU A 9 -2.09 -2.39 -15.99
CA LEU A 9 -1.17 -3.51 -16.08
C LEU A 9 -0.23 -3.30 -17.27
N GLU A 10 1.07 -3.44 -17.03
CA GLU A 10 2.12 -3.24 -18.02
C GLU A 10 3.07 -4.44 -18.06
N SER A 11 3.62 -4.72 -19.24
CA SER A 11 4.73 -5.66 -19.44
C SER A 11 5.61 -5.20 -20.59
N GLY A 12 6.93 -5.36 -20.47
CA GLY A 12 7.89 -4.93 -21.50
C GLY A 12 7.82 -3.43 -21.86
N GLY A 13 7.39 -2.59 -20.91
CA GLY A 13 7.21 -1.14 -21.13
C GLY A 13 5.97 -0.74 -21.92
N ARG A 14 4.99 -1.64 -22.08
CA ARG A 14 3.71 -1.37 -22.75
C ARG A 14 2.55 -1.65 -21.81
N THR A 15 1.53 -0.80 -21.84
CA THR A 15 0.23 -1.08 -21.23
C THR A 15 -0.44 -2.23 -21.96
N ILE A 16 -0.77 -3.28 -21.22
CA ILE A 16 -1.52 -4.45 -21.71
C ILE A 16 -2.98 -4.43 -21.27
N ALA A 17 -3.29 -3.72 -20.19
CA ALA A 17 -4.67 -3.53 -19.70
C ALA A 17 -4.78 -2.22 -18.91
N GLU A 18 -5.90 -1.52 -19.01
CA GLU A 18 -6.23 -0.38 -18.15
C GLU A 18 -7.74 -0.28 -17.91
N GLY A 19 -8.15 0.11 -16.71
CA GLY A 19 -9.56 0.25 -16.32
C GLY A 19 -9.74 1.04 -15.03
N GLN A 20 -10.98 1.21 -14.58
CA GLN A 20 -11.26 1.83 -13.27
C GLN A 20 -10.98 0.83 -12.13
N VAL A 21 -10.70 1.32 -10.92
CA VAL A 21 -10.30 0.47 -9.77
C VAL A 21 -11.39 -0.51 -9.32
N ASN A 22 -12.65 -0.24 -9.65
CA ASN A 22 -13.82 -1.08 -9.35
C ASN A 22 -14.18 -2.05 -10.48
N ASP A 23 -13.48 -1.98 -11.62
CA ASP A 23 -13.74 -2.83 -12.79
C ASP A 23 -12.83 -4.06 -12.80
N TRP A 24 -13.32 -5.12 -13.44
CA TRP A 24 -12.49 -6.30 -13.69
C TRP A 24 -11.48 -6.00 -14.79
N LEU A 25 -10.19 -6.23 -14.51
CA LEU A 25 -9.12 -6.07 -15.50
C LEU A 25 -8.75 -7.42 -16.10
N SER A 26 -8.89 -7.56 -17.42
CA SER A 26 -8.45 -8.73 -18.19
C SER A 26 -7.53 -8.30 -19.34
N ALA A 27 -6.53 -9.14 -19.65
CA ALA A 27 -5.65 -8.96 -20.80
C ALA A 27 -5.06 -10.29 -21.26
N GLU A 28 -4.71 -10.34 -22.54
CA GLU A 28 -3.87 -11.41 -23.09
C GLU A 28 -2.43 -11.19 -22.64
N VAL A 29 -1.80 -12.25 -22.14
CA VAL A 29 -0.44 -12.23 -21.64
C VAL A 29 0.41 -13.30 -22.36
N PRO A 30 1.72 -13.04 -22.56
CA PRO A 30 2.63 -14.06 -23.07
C PRO A 30 2.54 -15.37 -22.28
N ALA A 31 2.64 -16.50 -22.99
CA ALA A 31 2.64 -17.81 -22.36
C ALA A 31 3.88 -18.04 -21.48
N ALA A 32 5.04 -17.55 -21.93
CA ALA A 32 6.29 -17.62 -21.19
C ALA A 32 6.31 -16.65 -19.99
N PRO A 33 7.09 -16.96 -18.94
CA PRO A 33 7.30 -16.04 -17.82
C PRO A 33 7.79 -14.67 -18.28
N ALA A 34 7.13 -13.61 -17.82
CA ALA A 34 7.49 -12.23 -18.10
C ALA A 34 7.36 -11.37 -16.83
N PRO A 35 8.12 -10.27 -16.73
CA PRO A 35 7.92 -9.27 -15.70
C PRO A 35 6.68 -8.42 -16.01
N TYR A 36 5.94 -8.09 -14.96
CA TYR A 36 4.76 -7.23 -15.00
C TYR A 36 4.89 -6.11 -13.98
N ARG A 37 4.27 -4.98 -14.31
CA ARG A 37 3.98 -3.91 -13.37
C ARG A 37 2.47 -3.70 -13.31
N LEU A 38 1.92 -3.70 -12.11
CA LEU A 38 0.53 -3.31 -11.87
C LEU A 38 0.54 -2.01 -11.09
N SER A 39 -0.11 -0.98 -11.59
CA SER A 39 -0.27 0.31 -10.92
C SER A 39 -1.75 0.52 -10.63
N MET A 40 -2.08 0.85 -9.38
CA MET A 40 -3.43 1.20 -8.97
C MET A 40 -3.42 2.53 -8.24
N GLU A 41 -4.45 3.32 -8.48
CA GLU A 41 -4.73 4.53 -7.71
C GLU A 41 -6.20 4.54 -7.34
N ALA A 42 -6.50 4.89 -6.09
CA ALA A 42 -7.85 5.06 -5.60
C ALA A 42 -7.91 6.29 -4.69
N SER A 43 -8.92 7.12 -4.86
CA SER A 43 -9.17 8.28 -4.01
C SER A 43 -10.56 8.22 -3.38
N ARG A 44 -10.66 8.78 -2.17
CA ARG A 44 -11.94 9.05 -1.51
C ARG A 44 -12.03 10.55 -1.23
N SER A 45 -13.14 11.16 -1.63
CA SER A 45 -13.39 12.59 -1.43
C SER A 45 -13.64 12.92 0.05
N ALA A 46 -13.20 14.11 0.49
CA ALA A 46 -13.45 14.59 1.85
C ALA A 46 -14.94 14.93 2.14
N GLU A 47 -15.79 14.95 1.12
CA GLU A 47 -17.24 15.11 1.29
C GLU A 47 -17.88 13.83 1.83
N ASP A 48 -17.30 12.66 1.52
CA ASP A 48 -17.76 11.35 1.96
C ASP A 48 -17.12 10.89 3.28
N THR A 49 -15.94 11.44 3.61
CA THR A 49 -15.14 11.05 4.77
C THR A 49 -14.50 12.28 5.41
N SER A 50 -14.31 12.28 6.72
CA SER A 50 -13.60 13.36 7.43
C SER A 50 -12.17 13.60 6.94
N THR A 51 -11.62 12.79 6.03
CA THR A 51 -10.28 12.91 5.44
C THR A 51 -10.35 12.57 3.94
N SER A 52 -9.68 13.32 3.05
CA SER A 52 -9.51 12.87 1.65
C SER A 52 -8.26 12.00 1.57
N THR A 53 -8.47 10.68 1.59
CA THR A 53 -7.38 9.72 1.49
C THR A 53 -7.18 9.32 0.03
N LYS A 54 -5.92 9.38 -0.42
CA LYS A 54 -5.50 8.86 -1.72
C LYS A 54 -4.54 7.70 -1.48
N VAL A 55 -4.81 6.57 -2.11
CA VAL A 55 -3.94 5.38 -2.09
C VAL A 55 -3.43 5.14 -3.50
N ALA A 56 -2.12 5.05 -3.65
CA ALA A 56 -1.47 4.61 -4.88
C ALA A 56 -0.58 3.42 -4.56
N ALA A 57 -0.61 2.39 -5.40
CA ALA A 57 0.20 1.21 -5.23
C ALA A 57 0.77 0.72 -6.56
N ASP A 58 2.06 0.41 -6.55
CA ASP A 58 2.81 -0.12 -7.68
C ASP A 58 3.39 -1.48 -7.29
N TRP A 59 2.96 -2.53 -7.97
CA TRP A 59 3.52 -3.87 -7.84
C TRP A 59 4.44 -4.18 -9.00
N THR A 60 5.52 -4.90 -8.72
CA THR A 60 6.27 -5.63 -9.76
C THR A 60 6.34 -7.11 -9.42
N PHE A 61 6.12 -7.96 -10.41
CA PHE A 61 6.08 -9.41 -10.22
C PHE A 61 6.40 -10.14 -11.52
N THR A 62 6.75 -11.42 -11.41
CA THR A 62 6.88 -12.31 -12.57
C THR A 62 5.65 -13.21 -12.65
N SER A 63 5.08 -13.35 -13.85
CA SER A 63 3.94 -14.25 -14.10
C SER A 63 4.06 -14.92 -15.47
N ALA A 64 3.37 -16.04 -15.64
CA ALA A 64 3.24 -16.77 -16.89
C ALA A 64 1.79 -17.20 -17.07
N ARG A 65 1.37 -17.51 -18.31
CA ARG A 65 0.04 -18.08 -18.53
C ARG A 65 -0.05 -19.43 -17.80
N PRO A 66 -1.06 -19.67 -16.95
CA PRO A 66 -1.23 -20.97 -16.32
C PRO A 66 -1.53 -22.05 -17.37
N PRO A 67 -1.20 -23.33 -17.10
CA PRO A 67 -1.65 -24.42 -17.95
C PRO A 67 -3.18 -24.54 -17.89
N GLY A 68 -3.85 -24.50 -19.04
CA GLY A 68 -5.32 -24.55 -19.14
C GLY A 68 -5.99 -23.17 -19.06
N ASP A 69 -7.29 -23.18 -18.75
CA ASP A 69 -8.15 -21.98 -18.73
C ASP A 69 -8.48 -21.48 -17.32
N GLU A 70 -7.96 -22.14 -16.28
CA GLU A 70 -8.21 -21.72 -14.89
C GLU A 70 -7.37 -20.49 -14.51
N PRO A 71 -7.97 -19.43 -13.97
CA PRO A 71 -7.23 -18.25 -13.54
C PRO A 71 -6.42 -18.54 -12.28
N VAL A 72 -5.13 -18.20 -12.31
CA VAL A 72 -4.26 -18.24 -11.12
C VAL A 72 -4.17 -16.86 -10.48
N ARG A 73 -4.08 -16.83 -9.14
CA ARG A 73 -3.86 -15.58 -8.41
C ARG A 73 -2.46 -15.04 -8.70
N LEU A 74 -2.39 -13.75 -9.00
CA LEU A 74 -1.12 -13.03 -9.13
C LEU A 74 -0.40 -12.99 -7.77
N PRO A 75 0.95 -13.06 -7.75
CA PRO A 75 1.73 -13.07 -6.51
C PRO A 75 1.89 -11.64 -5.95
N LEU A 76 0.78 -10.94 -5.76
CA LEU A 76 0.76 -9.59 -5.20
C LEU A 76 0.82 -9.68 -3.68
N SER A 77 1.59 -8.77 -3.07
CA SER A 77 1.67 -8.60 -1.63
C SER A 77 1.12 -7.24 -1.23
N THR A 78 0.57 -7.12 -0.02
CA THR A 78 0.03 -5.85 0.51
C THR A 78 0.52 -5.63 1.94
N VAL A 79 0.53 -4.37 2.40
CA VAL A 79 0.86 -4.03 3.80
C VAL A 79 -0.22 -3.13 4.36
N ARG A 80 -1.13 -3.70 5.15
CA ARG A 80 -2.18 -2.91 5.81
C ARG A 80 -1.63 -2.22 7.05
N LEU A 81 -1.70 -0.90 7.08
CA LEU A 81 -1.53 -0.12 8.31
C LEU A 81 -2.85 -0.09 9.08
N SER A 82 -2.80 -0.40 10.37
CA SER A 82 -4.01 -0.44 11.23
C SER A 82 -3.85 0.43 12.48
N PRO A 83 -3.69 1.77 12.33
CA PRO A 83 -3.62 2.67 13.47
C PRO A 83 -4.91 2.61 14.29
N ASP A 84 -4.78 2.69 15.61
CA ASP A 84 -5.94 2.88 16.49
C ASP A 84 -6.28 4.37 16.53
N LEU A 85 -7.41 4.73 15.92
CA LEU A 85 -7.84 6.11 15.70
C LEU A 85 -9.17 6.35 16.40
N SER A 86 -9.47 7.62 16.65
CA SER A 86 -10.80 8.04 17.11
C SER A 86 -11.90 7.65 16.11
N LEU A 87 -13.16 7.67 16.54
CA LEU A 87 -14.31 7.43 15.65
C LEU A 87 -14.39 8.41 14.47
N SER A 88 -13.75 9.58 14.58
CA SER A 88 -13.65 10.57 13.51
C SER A 88 -12.43 10.38 12.59
N GLY A 89 -11.65 9.31 12.79
CA GLY A 89 -10.46 9.00 12.01
C GLY A 89 -9.27 9.90 12.34
N THR A 90 -9.16 10.36 13.59
CA THR A 90 -8.11 11.29 14.03
C THR A 90 -7.22 10.70 15.11
N ALA A 91 -6.01 11.26 15.23
CA ALA A 91 -5.11 11.04 16.34
C ALA A 91 -4.60 12.38 16.93
N PRO A 92 -4.15 12.41 18.19
CA PRO A 92 -3.58 13.63 18.78
C PRO A 92 -2.31 14.10 18.09
N ALA A 93 -2.21 15.41 17.82
CA ALA A 93 -0.96 16.05 17.46
C ALA A 93 0.02 16.08 18.66
N GLY A 94 1.32 16.14 18.39
CA GLY A 94 2.37 16.18 19.43
C GLY A 94 2.64 14.85 20.16
N GLY A 95 1.78 13.84 20.00
CA GLY A 95 1.90 12.52 20.60
C GLY A 95 2.75 11.53 19.79
N THR A 96 2.79 10.28 20.26
CA THR A 96 3.33 9.14 19.51
C THR A 96 2.25 8.06 19.40
N LEU A 97 2.07 7.53 18.19
CA LEU A 97 1.11 6.46 17.90
C LEU A 97 1.85 5.21 17.42
N ASN A 98 1.57 4.05 18.02
CA ASN A 98 2.03 2.77 17.49
C ASN A 98 1.06 2.31 16.38
N VAL A 99 1.59 2.00 15.20
CA VAL A 99 0.82 1.57 14.04
C VAL A 99 1.21 0.14 13.66
N PRO A 100 0.34 -0.85 13.93
CA PRO A 100 0.50 -2.22 13.46
C PRO A 100 0.53 -2.33 11.93
N LEU A 101 1.35 -3.23 11.42
CA LEU A 101 1.51 -3.57 10.01
C LEU A 101 1.09 -5.04 9.79
N VAL A 102 0.16 -5.27 8.87
CA VAL A 102 -0.29 -6.62 8.50
C VAL A 102 0.06 -6.90 7.05
N VAL A 103 0.90 -7.91 6.83
CA VAL A 103 1.29 -8.33 5.48
C VAL A 103 0.27 -9.32 4.94
N GLY A 104 -0.24 -9.06 3.74
CA GLY A 104 -1.16 -9.92 3.01
C GLY A 104 -0.57 -10.43 1.69
N GLY A 105 -1.26 -11.37 1.06
CA GLY A 105 -0.90 -11.88 -0.27
C GLY A 105 0.33 -12.81 -0.25
N ALA A 106 1.14 -12.74 -1.31
CA ALA A 106 2.26 -13.67 -1.53
C ALA A 106 3.30 -13.69 -0.38
N ALA A 107 3.49 -12.55 0.30
CA ALA A 107 4.43 -12.41 1.41
C ALA A 107 3.83 -12.68 2.80
N ALA A 108 2.56 -13.10 2.91
CA ALA A 108 1.87 -13.26 4.20
C ALA A 108 2.45 -14.38 5.08
N ALA A 109 2.99 -15.43 4.47
CA ALA A 109 3.53 -16.55 5.22
C ALA A 109 4.82 -16.16 5.99
N PRO A 110 5.06 -16.75 7.18
CA PRO A 110 6.27 -16.48 7.95
C PRO A 110 7.54 -16.66 7.13
N GLY A 111 8.46 -15.71 7.25
CA GLY A 111 9.76 -15.75 6.57
C GLY A 111 9.74 -15.45 5.07
N GLN A 112 8.61 -15.03 4.47
CA GLN A 112 8.53 -14.65 3.05
C GLN A 112 8.93 -13.19 2.77
N VAL A 113 8.84 -12.30 3.76
CA VAL A 113 9.29 -10.91 3.63
C VAL A 113 10.83 -10.87 3.61
N ALA A 114 11.41 -10.37 2.52
CA ALA A 114 12.85 -10.16 2.38
C ALA A 114 13.25 -8.76 2.86
N ALA A 115 12.45 -7.74 2.56
CA ALA A 115 12.62 -6.38 3.06
C ALA A 115 11.26 -5.69 3.24
N LEU A 116 11.14 -4.87 4.28
CA LEU A 116 9.98 -4.02 4.52
C LEU A 116 10.47 -2.68 5.10
N THR A 117 10.19 -1.59 4.39
CA THR A 117 10.44 -0.23 4.87
C THR A 117 9.16 0.56 4.94
N VAL A 118 9.09 1.47 5.89
CA VAL A 118 7.97 2.39 6.08
C VAL A 118 8.54 3.78 6.29
N GLU A 119 7.95 4.75 5.63
CA GLU A 119 8.27 6.16 5.74
C GLU A 119 7.01 6.95 6.05
N VAL A 120 7.18 8.06 6.75
CA VAL A 120 6.12 8.98 7.11
C VAL A 120 6.34 10.35 6.50
N SER A 121 5.25 11.00 6.11
CA SER A 121 5.20 12.39 5.68
C SER A 121 4.12 13.14 6.48
N TYR A 122 4.36 14.44 6.69
CA TYR A 122 3.41 15.38 7.30
C TYR A 122 3.09 16.56 6.37
N ASP A 123 3.49 16.46 5.10
CA ASP A 123 3.39 17.46 4.03
C ASP A 123 2.85 16.81 2.75
N GLU A 124 1.86 15.93 2.91
CA GLU A 124 1.13 15.27 1.81
C GLU A 124 2.02 14.47 0.84
N GLY A 125 3.13 13.94 1.33
CA GLY A 125 4.07 13.12 0.57
C GLY A 125 5.17 13.90 -0.14
N ALA A 126 5.31 15.21 0.11
CA ALA A 126 6.40 16.01 -0.46
C ALA A 126 7.77 15.61 0.12
N THR A 127 7.84 15.33 1.44
CA THR A 127 9.06 14.82 2.09
C THR A 127 8.77 13.57 2.91
N TRP A 128 9.72 12.64 2.91
CA TRP A 128 9.59 11.32 3.54
C TRP A 128 10.67 11.12 4.60
N LYS A 129 10.26 10.62 5.77
CA LYS A 129 11.15 10.28 6.88
C LYS A 129 11.04 8.79 7.20
N PRO A 130 12.16 8.05 7.30
CA PRO A 130 12.10 6.63 7.61
C PRO A 130 11.59 6.38 9.04
N LEU A 131 10.80 5.32 9.19
CA LEU A 131 10.38 4.77 10.47
C LEU A 131 11.07 3.42 10.70
N THR A 132 11.40 3.16 11.97
CA THR A 132 11.94 1.86 12.37
C THR A 132 10.81 0.83 12.46
N VAL A 133 10.81 -0.15 11.56
CA VAL A 133 9.92 -1.31 11.63
C VAL A 133 10.40 -2.24 12.74
N ARG A 134 9.56 -2.44 13.76
CA ARG A 134 9.81 -3.38 14.84
C ARG A 134 9.11 -4.69 14.51
N THR A 135 9.76 -5.81 14.82
CA THR A 135 9.17 -7.15 14.73
C THR A 135 9.26 -7.80 16.11
N ASP A 136 8.15 -8.28 16.63
CA ASP A 136 8.13 -9.00 17.92
C ASP A 136 8.49 -10.50 17.75
N ALA A 137 8.56 -11.22 18.86
CA ALA A 137 8.90 -12.65 18.86
C ALA A 137 7.87 -13.54 18.12
N LYS A 138 6.64 -13.05 17.93
CA LYS A 138 5.57 -13.75 17.19
C LYS A 138 5.56 -13.35 15.71
N GLY A 139 6.45 -12.46 15.27
CA GLY A 139 6.54 -11.97 13.90
C GLY A 139 5.59 -10.81 13.59
N ALA A 140 4.87 -10.28 14.59
CA ALA A 140 4.02 -9.11 14.39
C ALA A 140 4.89 -7.87 14.19
N ARG A 141 4.48 -7.01 13.26
CA ARG A 141 5.25 -5.83 12.86
C ARG A 141 4.52 -4.54 13.22
N SER A 142 5.26 -3.52 13.63
CA SER A 142 4.71 -2.19 13.87
C SER A 142 5.74 -1.09 13.66
N VAL A 143 5.26 0.15 13.57
CA VAL A 143 6.08 1.37 13.61
C VAL A 143 5.55 2.32 14.67
N ASN A 144 6.43 3.09 15.30
CA ASN A 144 6.05 4.20 16.17
C ASN A 144 6.14 5.50 15.39
N VAL A 145 5.02 6.24 15.31
CA VAL A 145 4.89 7.47 14.54
C VAL A 145 4.82 8.64 15.50
N ARG A 146 5.82 9.53 15.48
CA ARG A 146 5.86 10.74 16.31
C ARG A 146 5.20 11.91 15.58
N HIS A 147 4.07 12.39 16.08
CA HIS A 147 3.33 13.47 15.46
C HIS A 147 3.94 14.83 15.83
N PRO A 148 4.29 15.69 14.85
CA PRO A 148 4.54 17.09 15.12
C PRO A 148 3.28 17.75 15.71
N ALA A 149 3.45 18.76 16.57
CA ALA A 149 2.32 19.49 17.15
C ALA A 149 1.56 20.35 16.12
N THR A 150 2.21 20.70 15.01
CA THR A 150 1.68 21.59 13.97
C THR A 150 1.20 20.86 12.71
N ALA A 151 1.39 19.55 12.64
CA ALA A 151 0.97 18.77 11.46
C ALA A 151 -0.55 18.54 11.50
N GLY A 152 -1.21 18.62 10.34
CA GLY A 152 -2.66 18.39 10.21
C GLY A 152 -3.04 16.98 9.77
N ALA A 153 -2.11 16.23 9.18
CA ALA A 153 -2.34 14.87 8.71
C ALA A 153 -1.05 14.06 8.66
N VAL A 154 -1.21 12.74 8.50
CA VAL A 154 -0.11 11.79 8.34
C VAL A 154 -0.28 11.06 7.01
N SER A 155 0.81 10.93 6.26
CA SER A 155 0.90 10.12 5.04
C SER A 155 1.97 9.04 5.22
N PHE A 156 1.82 7.90 4.56
CA PHE A 156 2.77 6.79 4.59
C PHE A 156 3.24 6.40 3.20
N ARG A 157 4.50 5.97 3.12
CA ARG A 157 5.04 5.22 1.98
C ARG A 157 5.62 3.93 2.50
N VAL A 158 5.18 2.81 1.95
CA VAL A 158 5.59 1.47 2.33
C VAL A 158 6.22 0.79 1.14
N ASN A 159 7.39 0.18 1.33
CA ASN A 159 8.00 -0.69 0.33
C ASN A 159 8.17 -2.08 0.91
N LEU A 160 7.67 -3.08 0.21
CA LEU A 160 7.88 -4.50 0.55
C LEU A 160 8.52 -5.21 -0.63
N ARG A 161 9.49 -6.06 -0.31
CA ARG A 161 10.07 -7.06 -1.22
C ARG A 161 9.93 -8.44 -0.59
N ASP A 162 9.42 -9.39 -1.33
CA ASP A 162 9.36 -10.80 -0.91
C ASP A 162 10.56 -11.62 -1.38
N LYS A 163 10.67 -12.87 -0.92
CA LYS A 163 11.74 -13.80 -1.31
C LYS A 163 11.61 -14.30 -2.76
N GLY A 164 10.46 -14.14 -3.39
CA GLY A 164 10.24 -14.36 -4.82
C GLY A 164 10.67 -13.18 -5.70
N ALA A 165 11.26 -12.14 -5.10
CA ALA A 165 11.64 -10.88 -5.74
C ALA A 165 10.46 -10.07 -6.30
N ASN A 166 9.22 -10.35 -5.87
CA ASN A 166 8.11 -9.44 -6.13
C ASN A 166 8.19 -8.24 -5.19
N THR A 167 7.73 -7.09 -5.66
CA THR A 167 7.72 -5.86 -4.88
C THR A 167 6.35 -5.20 -4.87
N VAL A 168 6.11 -4.42 -3.82
CA VAL A 168 5.05 -3.41 -3.78
C VAL A 168 5.61 -2.12 -3.17
N GLN A 169 5.30 -1.00 -3.81
CA GLN A 169 5.37 0.32 -3.20
C GLN A 169 3.94 0.84 -3.03
N GLU A 170 3.53 1.14 -1.81
CA GLU A 170 2.23 1.71 -1.49
C GLU A 170 2.42 3.11 -0.89
N THR A 171 1.69 4.09 -1.39
CA THR A 171 1.64 5.45 -0.86
C THR A 171 0.22 5.76 -0.42
N ILE A 172 0.04 6.06 0.86
CA ILE A 172 -1.22 6.49 1.45
C ILE A 172 -1.08 7.96 1.83
N THR A 173 -1.66 8.84 1.04
CA THR A 173 -1.69 10.28 1.30
C THR A 173 -2.88 10.61 2.18
N ASN A 174 -2.64 11.40 3.24
CA ASN A 174 -3.65 11.76 4.23
C ASN A 174 -4.35 10.51 4.80
N ALA A 175 -3.55 9.59 5.33
CA ALA A 175 -4.00 8.34 5.95
C ALA A 175 -4.91 8.58 7.16
N TYR A 176 -4.59 9.60 7.97
CA TYR A 176 -5.44 10.09 9.06
C TYR A 176 -5.10 11.54 9.41
N ARG A 177 -6.03 12.21 10.08
CA ARG A 177 -5.87 13.60 10.54
C ARG A 177 -5.27 13.68 11.94
N LEU A 178 -4.56 14.78 12.17
CA LEU A 178 -4.03 15.16 13.46
C LEU A 178 -4.79 16.35 14.00
N THR A 179 -5.22 16.28 15.26
CA THR A 179 -5.95 17.35 15.93
C THR A 179 -5.23 17.77 17.20
N ALA A 180 -5.26 19.06 17.50
CA ALA A 180 -4.90 19.55 18.81
C ALA A 180 -5.88 18.96 19.86
N HIS A 181 -5.35 18.71 21.06
CA HIS A 181 -6.19 18.43 22.23
C HIS A 181 -6.84 19.70 22.76
#